data_AF-A0A7J4FVD7-F1
#
_entry.id   AF-A0A7J4FVD7-F1
#
_cell.length_a   1.000
_cell.length_b   1.000
_cell.length_c   1.000
_cell.angle_alpha   90.00
_cell.angle_beta   90.00
_cell.angle_gamma   90.00
#
_symmetry.space_group_name_H-M   'P 1'
#
loop_
_entity.id
_entity.type
_entity.pdbx_description
1 polymer ?
#
loop_
_entity_poly.entity_id
_entity_poly.type
_entity_poly.pdbx_seq_one_letter_code
_entity_poly.pdbx_strand_id
1 'polypeptide(L)'
;MKILPQIRAELARELVRQGLSQKETAEKLKLTPAAVSQYLSNKRGKGIDFPEELNIHISQLALSIKSKEIDDRELIKGVCRLCNEMRKTEEFMKVQKSICGFCP
;
A
#
# COMPACT_ATOMS: atom_id res chain seq x y z
N MET A 1 -3.89 14.04 4.92
CA MET A 1 -3.59 12.59 4.87
C MET A 1 -2.59 12.35 3.75
N LYS A 2 -1.50 11.60 3.98
CA LYS A 2 -0.51 11.28 2.93
C LYS A 2 -0.79 9.86 2.43
N ILE A 3 -1.14 9.70 1.16
CA ILE A 3 -1.47 8.39 0.52
C ILE A 3 -0.21 7.55 0.31
N LEU A 4 0.86 8.16 -0.21
CA LEU A 4 2.09 7.44 -0.56
C LEU A 4 2.73 6.68 0.61
N PRO A 5 2.85 7.24 1.84
CA PRO A 5 3.35 6.49 2.99
C PRO A 5 2.46 5.30 3.37
N GLN A 6 1.15 5.39 3.15
CA GLN A 6 0.23 4.29 3.45
C GLN A 6 0.37 3.15 2.45
N ILE A 7 0.44 3.46 1.14
CA ILE A 7 0.71 2.46 0.10
C ILE A 7 2.05 1.76 0.37
N ARG A 8 3.10 2.54 0.65
CA ARG A 8 4.43 1.96 0.95
C ARG A 8 4.42 1.09 2.20
N ALA A 9 3.65 1.46 3.22
CA ALA A 9 3.52 0.66 4.43
C ALA A 9 2.80 -0.67 4.18
N GLU A 10 1.67 -0.65 3.48
CA GLU A 10 0.95 -1.89 3.16
C GLU A 10 1.74 -2.79 2.21
N LEU A 11 2.44 -2.21 1.22
CA LEU A 11 3.30 -2.97 0.32
C LEU A 11 4.48 -3.62 1.07
N ALA A 12 5.10 -2.91 2.02
CA ALA A 12 6.15 -3.46 2.86
C ALA A 12 5.64 -4.60 3.77
N ARG A 13 4.45 -4.44 4.38
CA ARG A 13 3.82 -5.51 5.16
C ARG A 13 3.54 -6.74 4.29
N GLU A 14 3.03 -6.53 3.08
CA GLU A 14 2.68 -7.61 2.18
C GLU A 14 3.90 -8.40 1.73
N LEU A 15 4.99 -7.72 1.37
CA LEU A 15 6.26 -8.37 1.03
C LEU A 15 6.80 -9.23 2.18
N VAL A 16 6.72 -8.74 3.41
CA VAL A 16 7.12 -9.50 4.61
C VAL A 16 6.17 -10.68 4.86
N ARG A 17 4.85 -10.51 4.68
CA ARG A 17 3.87 -11.61 4.75
C ARG A 17 4.15 -12.70 3.71
N GLN A 18 4.62 -12.30 2.52
CA GLN A 18 5.04 -13.22 1.47
C GLN A 18 6.42 -13.85 1.72
N GLY A 19 7.05 -13.61 2.87
CA GLY A 19 8.24 -14.31 3.34
C GLY A 19 9.56 -13.60 3.09
N LEU A 20 9.56 -12.33 2.67
CA LEU A 20 10.80 -11.54 2.58
C LEU A 20 11.21 -11.05 3.97
N SER A 21 12.52 -10.96 4.21
CA SER A 21 13.02 -10.25 5.38
C SER A 21 12.79 -8.74 5.27
N GLN A 22 12.82 -8.03 6.41
CA GLN A 22 12.75 -6.56 6.42
C GLN A 22 13.88 -5.93 5.61
N LYS A 23 15.05 -6.56 5.59
CA LYS A 23 16.22 -6.11 4.81
C LYS A 23 15.98 -6.24 3.32
N GLU A 24 15.55 -7.40 2.83
CA GLU A 24 15.22 -7.61 1.41
C GLU A 24 14.08 -6.70 0.95
N THR A 25 13.10 -6.48 1.83
CA THR A 25 11.99 -5.56 1.56
C THR A 25 12.49 -4.12 1.39
N ALA A 26 13.40 -3.67 2.25
CA ALA A 26 14.00 -2.34 2.15
C ALA A 26 14.78 -2.18 0.83
N GLU A 27 15.58 -3.18 0.46
CA GLU A 27 16.35 -3.20 -0.78
C GLU A 27 15.44 -3.15 -2.02
N LYS A 28 14.41 -4.00 -2.07
CA LYS A 28 13.47 -4.07 -3.20
C LYS A 28 12.61 -2.81 -3.33
N LEU A 29 12.22 -2.19 -2.22
CA LEU A 29 11.43 -0.96 -2.23
C LEU A 29 12.27 0.33 -2.31
N LYS A 30 13.61 0.23 -2.36
CA LYS A 30 14.54 1.38 -2.29
C LYS A 30 14.29 2.26 -1.07
N LEU A 31 14.05 1.62 0.08
CA LEU A 31 13.82 2.24 1.37
C LEU A 31 14.95 1.93 2.34
N THR A 32 15.00 2.65 3.46
CA THR A 32 15.88 2.29 4.56
C THR A 32 15.24 1.17 5.40
N PRO A 33 16.04 0.27 6.02
CA PRO A 33 15.51 -0.72 6.97
C PRO A 33 14.72 -0.06 8.12
N ALA A 34 15.12 1.14 8.55
CA ALA A 34 14.40 1.93 9.55
C ALA A 34 12.98 2.30 9.08
N ALA A 35 12.80 2.70 7.82
CA ALA A 35 11.48 3.01 7.27
C ALA A 35 10.57 1.76 7.22
N VAL A 36 11.13 0.60 6.85
CA VAL A 36 10.39 -0.67 6.85
C VAL A 36 9.99 -1.06 8.27
N SER A 37 10.91 -1.00 9.23
CA SER A 37 10.63 -1.26 10.65
C SER A 37 9.53 -0.33 11.18
N GLN A 38 9.57 0.95 10.82
CA GLN A 38 8.53 1.91 11.16
C GLN A 38 7.17 1.54 10.56
N TYR A 39 7.11 1.08 9.31
CA TYR A 39 5.87 0.65 8.67
C TYR A 39 5.26 -0.60 9.33
N LEU A 40 6.09 -1.54 9.74
CA LEU A 40 5.64 -2.77 10.38
C LEU A 40 5.15 -2.53 11.83
N SER A 41 5.81 -1.64 12.56
CA SER A 41 5.45 -1.30 13.95
C SER A 41 4.18 -0.45 14.04
N ASN A 42 3.86 0.34 13.03
CA ASN A 42 2.64 1.14 13.00
C ASN A 42 1.42 0.26 12.69
N LYS A 43 0.80 -0.32 13.72
CA LYS A 43 -0.54 -0.90 13.59
C LYS A 43 -1.51 0.21 13.21
N ARG A 44 -2.33 -0.05 12.19
CA ARG A 44 -3.34 0.86 11.62
C ARG A 44 -3.95 1.75 12.71
N GLY A 45 -3.75 3.07 12.59
CA GLY A 45 -4.59 4.01 13.32
C GLY A 45 -6.03 3.78 12.84
N LYS A 46 -6.95 3.50 13.77
CA LYS A 46 -8.39 3.33 13.54
C LYS A 46 -8.88 4.32 12.46
N GLY A 47 -9.20 3.88 11.25
CA GLY A 47 -9.90 4.77 10.32
C GLY A 47 -9.75 4.55 8.82
N ILE A 48 -8.88 3.67 8.33
CA ILE A 48 -8.80 3.40 6.88
C ILE A 48 -8.61 1.92 6.64
N ASP A 49 -9.72 1.23 6.40
CA ASP A 49 -9.67 -0.07 5.78
C ASP A 49 -9.39 0.12 4.29
N PHE A 50 -8.30 -0.49 3.84
CA PHE A 50 -7.99 -0.57 2.42
C PHE A 50 -9.12 -1.36 1.74
N PRO A 51 -9.74 -0.81 0.67
CA PRO A 51 -10.69 -1.57 -0.13
C PRO A 51 -10.08 -2.90 -0.56
N GLU A 52 -10.91 -3.94 -0.60
CA GLU A 52 -10.46 -5.30 -0.95
C GLU A 52 -9.76 -5.33 -2.31
N GLU A 53 -10.30 -4.63 -3.31
CA GLU A 53 -9.70 -4.47 -4.64
C GLU A 53 -8.28 -3.88 -4.58
N LEU A 54 -8.07 -2.87 -3.73
CA LEU A 54 -6.76 -2.26 -3.56
C LEU A 54 -5.78 -3.22 -2.88
N ASN A 55 -6.24 -4.04 -1.94
CA ASN A 55 -5.41 -5.10 -1.33
C ASN A 55 -4.99 -6.16 -2.36
N ILE A 56 -5.88 -6.52 -3.30
CA ILE A 56 -5.56 -7.45 -4.38
C ILE A 56 -4.44 -6.87 -5.26
N HIS A 57 -4.56 -5.62 -5.68
CA HIS A 57 -3.51 -4.97 -6.49
C HIS A 57 -2.19 -4.80 -5.74
N ILE A 58 -2.22 -4.53 -4.43
CA ILE A 58 -1.03 -4.51 -3.58
C ILE A 58 -0.35 -5.89 -3.55
N SER A 59 -1.14 -6.95 -3.37
CA SER A 59 -0.65 -8.33 -3.34
C SER A 59 -0.03 -8.75 -4.67
N GLN A 60 -0.66 -8.41 -5.80
CA GLN A 60 -0.13 -8.65 -7.14
C GLN A 60 1.19 -7.92 -7.36
N LEU A 61 1.26 -6.62 -7.01
CA LEU A 61 2.50 -5.86 -7.14
C LEU A 61 3.61 -6.43 -6.24
N ALA A 62 3.28 -6.83 -5.01
CA ALA A 62 4.23 -7.48 -4.10
C ALA A 62 4.78 -8.79 -4.68
N LEU A 63 3.92 -9.58 -5.33
CA LEU A 63 4.35 -10.82 -6.00
C LEU A 63 5.32 -10.52 -7.15
N SER A 64 5.01 -9.55 -8.01
CA SER A 64 5.90 -9.12 -9.11
C SER A 64 7.24 -8.55 -8.61
N ILE A 65 7.22 -7.85 -7.48
CA ILE A 65 8.44 -7.38 -6.81
C ILE A 65 9.25 -8.57 -6.29
N LYS A 66 8.59 -9.55 -5.66
CA LYS A 66 9.23 -10.74 -5.10
C LYS A 66 9.89 -11.58 -6.19
N SER A 67 9.19 -11.85 -7.29
CA SER A 67 9.67 -12.62 -8.45
C SER A 67 10.83 -11.96 -9.21
N LYS A 68 11.17 -10.70 -8.90
CA LYS A 68 12.17 -9.87 -9.61
C LYS A 68 11.81 -9.66 -11.10
N GLU A 69 10.52 -9.71 -11.42
CA GLU A 69 10.03 -9.53 -12.79
C GLU A 69 9.89 -8.06 -13.18
N ILE A 70 10.06 -7.13 -12.23
CA ILE A 70 9.90 -5.71 -12.46
C ILE A 70 11.16 -4.92 -12.10
N ASP A 71 11.43 -3.89 -12.88
CA ASP A 71 12.50 -2.93 -12.64
C ASP A 71 12.03 -1.74 -11.77
N ASP A 72 12.95 -0.82 -11.49
CA ASP A 72 12.69 0.37 -10.68
C ASP A 72 11.60 1.28 -11.29
N ARG A 73 11.49 1.33 -12.62
CA ARG A 73 10.49 2.15 -13.32
C ARG A 73 9.11 1.54 -13.16
N GLU A 74 8.99 0.23 -13.33
CA GLU A 74 7.73 -0.51 -13.16
C GLU A 74 7.27 -0.50 -11.70
N LEU A 75 8.21 -0.58 -10.74
CA LEU A 75 7.89 -0.37 -9.32
C LEU A 75 7.27 1.01 -9.08
N ILE A 76 7.89 2.08 -9.59
CA ILE A 76 7.38 3.45 -9.43
C ILE A 76 5.98 3.57 -10.05
N LYS A 77 5.78 3.04 -11.26
CA LYS A 77 4.47 3.03 -11.93
C LYS A 77 3.42 2.27 -11.13
N GLY A 78 3.76 1.10 -10.59
CA GLY A 78 2.87 0.29 -9.76
C GLY A 78 2.43 1.05 -8.50
N VAL A 79 3.38 1.63 -7.77
CA VAL A 79 3.09 2.45 -6.57
C VAL A 79 2.24 3.68 -6.93
N CYS A 80 2.55 4.37 -8.03
CA CYS A 80 1.77 5.52 -8.50
C CYS A 80 0.32 5.13 -8.85
N ARG A 81 0.13 3.97 -9.50
CA ARG A 81 -1.20 3.44 -9.83
C ARG A 81 -2.02 3.19 -8.57
N LEU A 82 -1.45 2.49 -7.59
CA LEU A 82 -2.08 2.25 -6.28
C LEU A 82 -2.43 3.56 -5.56
N CYS A 83 -1.54 4.56 -5.62
CA CYS A 83 -1.84 5.89 -5.05
C CYS A 83 -3.04 6.57 -5.73
N ASN A 84 -3.18 6.41 -7.04
CA ASN A 84 -4.29 6.99 -7.79
C ASN A 84 -5.61 6.25 -7.51
N GLU A 85 -5.57 4.91 -7.43
CA GLU A 85 -6.72 4.09 -7.05
C GLU A 85 -7.21 4.44 -5.65
N MET A 86 -6.30 4.49 -4.67
CA MET A 86 -6.64 4.88 -3.30
C MET A 86 -7.25 6.29 -3.22
N ARG A 87 -6.73 7.24 -4.02
CA ARG A 87 -7.27 8.61 -4.08
C ARG A 87 -8.70 8.62 -4.61
N LYS A 88 -8.99 7.86 -5.68
CA LYS A 88 -10.33 7.74 -6.23
C LYS A 88 -11.29 7.15 -5.20
N THR A 89 -10.88 6.13 -4.46
CA THR A 89 -11.73 5.55 -3.40
C THR A 89 -11.97 6.54 -2.27
N GLU A 90 -10.96 7.31 -1.84
CA GLU A 90 -11.15 8.38 -0.85
C GLU A 90 -12.12 9.46 -1.34
N GLU A 91 -12.02 9.88 -2.60
CA GLU A 91 -12.92 10.83 -3.22
C GLU A 91 -14.35 10.26 -3.27
N PHE A 92 -14.49 8.98 -3.63
CA PHE A 92 -15.77 8.28 -3.63
C PHE A 92 -16.39 8.21 -2.22
N MET A 93 -15.59 7.91 -1.19
CA MET A 93 -16.03 7.90 0.21
C MET A 93 -16.42 9.29 0.71
N LYS A 94 -15.72 10.35 0.29
CA LYS A 94 -16.10 11.73 0.60
C LYS A 94 -17.43 12.11 -0.05
N VAL A 95 -17.63 11.73 -1.31
CA VAL A 95 -18.86 11.97 -2.06
C VAL A 95 -20.05 11.23 -1.43
N GLN A 96 -19.86 9.96 -1.04
CA GLN A 96 -20.88 9.18 -0.31
C GLN A 96 -21.25 9.81 1.05
N LYS A 97 -20.26 10.32 1.81
CA LYS A 97 -20.52 11.06 3.07
C LYS A 97 -21.35 12.33 2.88
N SER A 98 -21.29 12.97 1.71
CA SER A 98 -22.11 14.13 1.38
C SER A 98 -23.49 13.79 0.81
N ILE A 99 -23.74 12.53 0.40
CA ILE A 99 -24.98 12.12 -0.30
C ILE A 99 -25.90 11.25 0.58
N CYS A 100 -25.39 10.60 1.63
CA CYS A 100 -26.27 9.81 2.51
C CYS A 100 -25.83 9.87 3.97
N GLY A 101 -26.67 10.48 4.81
CA GLY A 101 -26.64 10.28 6.25
C GLY A 101 -27.08 8.86 6.58
N PHE A 102 -26.29 8.19 7.42
CA PHE A 102 -26.65 7.07 8.30
C PHE A 102 -27.75 6.10 7.80
N CYS A 103 -27.38 4.88 7.40
CA CYS A 103 -27.91 3.63 7.99
C CYS A 103 -27.43 2.37 7.24
N PRO A 104 -27.42 1.19 7.89
CA PRO A 104 -27.50 0.91 9.34
C PRO A 104 -26.15 0.48 9.94
#